data_AF-R5YN39-F1
#
_entry.id   AF-R5YN39-F1
#
_cell.length_a   1.000
_cell.length_b   1.000
_cell.length_c   1.000
_cell.angle_alpha   90.00
_cell.angle_beta   90.00
_cell.angle_gamma   90.00
#
_symmetry.space_group_name_H-M   'P 1'
#
loop_
_entity.id
_entity.type
_entity.pdbx_description
1 polymer ?
#
loop_
_entity_poly.entity_id
_entity_poly.type
_entity_poly.pdbx_seq_one_letter_code
_entity_poly.pdbx_strand_id
1 'polypeptide(L)'
;MISAKPTENLVGIIIEGDYEDFYEIVESIHRMTGFEENYDDCCWSIKNRLLGICYDMRHAFMGDRDIKLVDNGVHDEMMKWHSMILPKQEVHFSVNVMFPEAVFVALSAPELYVWSCQYYRKRTKRQEENAAFPTHKYSSYIRDKAIIDTLSAVILGTLAEVIGDDEIEKLFKIRGHRYEDLFLNYATQYVDKCNIEYLKTAPEKRKDKLRNIAKRFVQQPDAYKNMKRDLEYSAKQYGCSFHELHDPKLKYPEEIEW
;
A
#
# COMPACT_ATOMS: atom_id res chain seq x y z
N MET A 1 -12.33 -12.51 -2.92
CA MET A 1 -11.06 -12.25 -3.61
C MET A 1 -10.95 -10.76 -3.87
N ILE A 2 -9.89 -10.14 -3.34
CA ILE A 2 -9.64 -8.71 -3.53
C ILE A 2 -9.51 -8.33 -5.01
N SER A 3 -10.06 -7.17 -5.36
CA SER A 3 -9.98 -6.55 -6.67
C SER A 3 -9.75 -5.04 -6.53
N ALA A 4 -9.32 -4.39 -7.61
CA ALA A 4 -9.27 -2.94 -7.65
C ALA A 4 -9.62 -2.44 -9.05
N LYS A 5 -10.10 -1.20 -9.08
CA LYS A 5 -10.41 -0.48 -10.32
C LYS A 5 -10.10 1.00 -10.14
N PRO A 6 -9.84 1.74 -11.22
CA PRO A 6 -9.69 3.19 -11.13
C PRO A 6 -10.98 3.85 -10.67
N THR A 7 -10.86 4.94 -9.91
CA THR A 7 -12.02 5.80 -9.59
C THR A 7 -12.50 6.56 -10.82
N GLU A 8 -13.72 7.11 -10.78
CA GLU A 8 -14.34 7.78 -11.93
C GLU A 8 -13.48 8.93 -12.48
N ASN A 9 -12.91 9.74 -11.58
CA ASN A 9 -12.05 10.85 -11.95
C ASN A 9 -10.56 10.45 -12.08
N LEU A 10 -10.22 9.17 -11.97
CA LEU A 10 -8.84 8.68 -12.02
C LEU A 10 -7.93 9.28 -10.92
N VAL A 11 -8.51 9.81 -9.84
CA VAL A 11 -7.74 10.39 -8.72
C VAL A 11 -7.16 9.28 -7.84
N GLY A 12 -7.85 8.15 -7.78
CA GLY A 12 -7.50 7.01 -6.95
C GLY A 12 -7.84 5.67 -7.58
N ILE A 13 -7.70 4.65 -6.74
CA ILE A 13 -8.22 3.32 -6.98
C ILE A 13 -9.26 2.98 -5.91
N ILE A 14 -10.29 2.25 -6.32
CA ILE A 14 -11.25 1.62 -5.43
C ILE A 14 -10.75 0.20 -5.23
N ILE A 15 -10.39 -0.16 -4.01
CA ILE A 15 -10.04 -1.52 -3.63
C ILE A 15 -11.28 -2.16 -3.01
N GLU A 16 -11.69 -3.33 -3.52
CA GLU A 16 -12.91 -4.03 -3.11
C GLU A 16 -12.57 -5.48 -2.69
N GLY A 17 -13.19 -5.98 -1.63
CA GLY A 17 -12.99 -7.35 -1.14
C GLY A 17 -14.01 -7.74 -0.08
N ASP A 18 -14.09 -9.03 0.24
CA ASP A 18 -14.92 -9.51 1.35
C ASP A 18 -14.26 -9.23 2.72
N TYR A 19 -14.93 -9.64 3.81
CA TYR A 19 -14.40 -9.48 5.16
C TYR A 19 -13.02 -10.15 5.33
N GLU A 20 -12.88 -11.39 4.86
CA GLU A 20 -11.68 -12.19 5.07
C GLU A 20 -10.52 -11.63 4.25
N ASP A 21 -10.78 -11.18 3.02
CA ASP A 21 -9.81 -10.49 2.17
C ASP A 21 -9.17 -9.30 2.91
N PHE A 22 -10.00 -8.37 3.42
CA PHE A 22 -9.49 -7.18 4.10
C PHE A 22 -8.89 -7.50 5.47
N TYR A 23 -9.51 -8.41 6.23
CA TYR A 23 -9.00 -8.82 7.54
C TYR A 23 -7.60 -9.40 7.43
N GLU A 24 -7.39 -10.36 6.51
CA GLU A 24 -6.09 -10.99 6.31
C GLU A 24 -5.04 -9.99 5.81
N ILE A 25 -5.40 -9.05 4.93
CA ILE A 25 -4.48 -7.97 4.51
C ILE A 25 -4.04 -7.10 5.68
N VAL A 26 -5.00 -6.62 6.48
CA VAL A 26 -4.73 -5.78 7.66
C VAL A 26 -3.81 -6.52 8.63
N GLU A 27 -4.11 -7.77 8.92
CA GLU A 27 -3.35 -8.61 9.83
C GLU A 27 -1.94 -8.92 9.30
N SER A 28 -1.80 -9.23 8.01
CA SER A 28 -0.50 -9.44 7.37
C SER A 28 0.36 -8.19 7.38
N ILE A 29 -0.22 -7.02 7.13
CA ILE A 29 0.49 -5.73 7.20
C ILE A 29 1.01 -5.53 8.63
N HIS A 30 0.17 -5.65 9.66
CA HIS A 30 0.60 -5.49 11.06
C HIS A 30 1.75 -6.42 11.44
N ARG A 31 1.64 -7.70 11.07
CA ARG A 31 2.71 -8.67 11.38
C ARG A 31 4.00 -8.37 10.62
N MET A 32 3.92 -7.82 9.40
CA MET A 32 5.08 -7.46 8.58
C MET A 32 5.72 -6.14 9.00
N THR A 33 4.95 -5.13 9.42
CA THR A 33 5.48 -3.84 9.85
C THR A 33 6.01 -3.88 11.29
N GLY A 34 5.44 -4.77 12.12
CA GLY A 34 5.60 -4.71 13.57
C GLY A 34 4.81 -3.55 14.18
N PHE A 35 4.89 -3.43 15.50
CA PHE A 35 4.06 -2.50 16.29
C PHE A 35 4.86 -1.34 16.91
N GLU A 36 6.19 -1.34 16.83
CA GLU A 36 7.02 -0.25 17.37
C GLU A 36 7.18 0.86 16.35
N GLU A 37 6.75 2.07 16.73
CA GLU A 37 7.00 3.28 15.96
C GLU A 37 8.44 3.74 16.23
N ASN A 38 9.29 3.61 15.22
CA ASN A 38 10.67 4.07 15.26
C ASN A 38 11.00 4.83 13.98
N TYR A 39 11.11 6.15 14.09
CA TYR A 39 11.38 7.05 12.95
C TYR A 39 12.80 6.90 12.37
N ASP A 40 13.70 6.17 13.04
CA ASP A 40 15.03 5.85 12.52
C ASP A 40 15.08 4.50 11.79
N ASP A 41 13.95 3.78 11.71
CA ASP A 41 13.84 2.54 10.96
C ASP A 41 13.97 2.81 9.46
N CYS A 42 14.90 2.12 8.79
CA CYS A 42 15.10 2.29 7.36
C CYS A 42 13.88 1.89 6.52
N CYS A 43 12.97 1.07 7.06
CA CYS A 43 11.70 0.71 6.43
C CYS A 43 10.54 1.60 6.88
N TRP A 44 10.75 2.60 7.75
CA TRP A 44 9.68 3.43 8.32
C TRP A 44 8.75 3.97 7.25
N SER A 45 9.32 4.46 6.14
CA SER A 45 8.57 5.04 5.02
C SER A 45 7.56 4.06 4.41
N ILE A 46 7.98 2.81 4.24
CA ILE A 46 7.17 1.74 3.65
C ILE A 46 6.09 1.32 4.64
N LYS A 47 6.48 1.10 5.90
CA LYS A 47 5.59 0.71 6.99
C LYS A 47 4.48 1.74 7.19
N ASN A 48 4.85 3.03 7.30
CA ASN A 48 3.90 4.10 7.56
C ASN A 48 2.84 4.23 6.46
N ARG A 49 3.24 4.09 5.19
CA ARG A 49 2.34 4.16 4.02
C ARG A 49 1.42 2.94 3.93
N LEU A 50 1.96 1.74 4.17
CA LEU A 50 1.15 0.51 4.29
C LEU A 50 0.15 0.58 5.46
N LEU A 51 0.57 1.08 6.63
CA LEU A 51 -0.27 1.24 7.80
C LEU A 51 -1.38 2.27 7.57
N GLY A 52 -1.14 3.30 6.77
CA GLY A 52 -2.17 4.23 6.29
C GLY A 52 -3.28 3.53 5.52
N ILE A 53 -2.95 2.70 4.52
CA ILE A 53 -3.95 1.92 3.78
C ILE A 53 -4.65 0.91 4.70
N CYS A 54 -3.92 0.27 5.60
CA CYS A 54 -4.46 -0.66 6.60
C CYS A 54 -5.49 0.01 7.52
N TYR A 55 -5.29 1.28 7.87
CA TYR A 55 -6.27 2.05 8.64
C TYR A 55 -7.59 2.18 7.87
N ASP A 56 -7.55 2.60 6.60
CA ASP A 56 -8.75 2.74 5.78
C ASP A 56 -9.47 1.41 5.55
N MET A 57 -8.73 0.33 5.24
CA MET A 57 -9.31 -1.01 5.06
C MET A 57 -10.00 -1.52 6.32
N ARG A 58 -9.40 -1.28 7.49
CA ARG A 58 -9.99 -1.67 8.77
C ARG A 58 -11.29 -0.96 9.05
N HIS A 59 -11.32 0.36 8.84
CA HIS A 59 -12.55 1.13 8.97
C HIS A 59 -13.63 0.68 7.99
N ALA A 60 -13.24 0.23 6.79
CA ALA A 60 -14.21 -0.28 5.82
C ALA A 60 -14.95 -1.53 6.29
N PHE A 61 -14.22 -2.58 6.70
CA PHE A 61 -14.89 -3.81 7.17
C PHE A 61 -15.51 -3.68 8.57
N MET A 62 -15.18 -2.62 9.33
CA MET A 62 -15.89 -2.25 10.55
C MET A 62 -17.26 -1.58 10.27
N GLY A 63 -17.58 -1.31 9.00
CA GLY A 63 -18.85 -0.73 8.58
C GLY A 63 -18.85 0.80 8.41
N ASP A 64 -17.68 1.45 8.49
CA ASP A 64 -17.56 2.91 8.36
C ASP A 64 -17.42 3.38 6.90
N ARG A 65 -17.47 2.48 5.92
CA ARG A 65 -17.32 2.76 4.47
C ARG A 65 -18.37 2.04 3.64
N ASP A 66 -18.29 2.20 2.32
CA ASP A 66 -19.22 1.65 1.33
C ASP A 66 -19.27 0.12 1.34
N ILE A 67 -20.51 -0.40 1.36
CA ILE A 67 -20.85 -1.82 1.35
C ILE A 67 -21.60 -2.16 0.07
N LYS A 68 -21.23 -3.25 -0.59
CA LYS A 68 -21.87 -3.75 -1.82
C LYS A 68 -22.27 -5.22 -1.68
N LEU A 69 -23.42 -5.58 -2.23
CA LEU A 69 -23.85 -6.98 -2.36
C LEU A 69 -23.44 -7.49 -3.74
N VAL A 70 -22.65 -8.56 -3.77
CA VAL A 70 -22.10 -9.15 -4.98
C VAL A 70 -22.63 -10.57 -5.15
N ASP A 71 -22.96 -10.97 -6.38
CA ASP A 71 -23.40 -12.34 -6.69
C ASP A 71 -22.25 -13.33 -6.45
N ASN A 72 -22.52 -14.41 -5.72
CA ASN A 72 -21.51 -15.40 -5.34
C ASN A 72 -21.58 -16.69 -6.20
N GLY A 73 -22.30 -16.66 -7.32
CA GLY A 73 -22.46 -17.79 -8.23
C GLY A 73 -23.40 -18.89 -7.73
N VAL A 74 -24.03 -18.74 -6.56
CA VAL A 74 -25.02 -19.71 -6.05
C VAL A 74 -26.33 -19.58 -6.85
N HIS A 75 -26.68 -20.64 -7.56
CA HIS A 75 -27.92 -20.75 -8.32
C HIS A 75 -28.83 -21.88 -7.84
N ASP A 76 -30.10 -21.86 -8.24
CA ASP A 76 -31.14 -22.74 -7.69
C ASP A 76 -30.86 -24.23 -7.93
N GLU A 77 -30.22 -24.58 -9.05
CA GLU A 77 -29.85 -25.98 -9.34
C GLU A 77 -28.79 -26.51 -8.38
N MET A 78 -27.78 -25.69 -8.03
CA MET A 78 -26.75 -26.04 -7.06
C MET A 78 -27.38 -26.32 -5.68
N MET A 79 -28.29 -25.44 -5.23
CA MET A 79 -29.02 -25.62 -3.97
C MET A 79 -29.88 -26.88 -3.95
N LYS A 80 -30.57 -27.18 -5.07
CA LYS A 80 -31.35 -28.42 -5.21
C LYS A 80 -30.46 -29.65 -5.18
N TRP A 81 -29.36 -29.65 -5.93
CA TRP A 81 -28.46 -30.80 -6.02
C TRP A 81 -27.80 -31.13 -4.68
N HIS A 82 -27.40 -30.10 -3.92
CA HIS A 82 -26.80 -30.26 -2.60
C HIS A 82 -27.81 -30.37 -1.45
N SER A 83 -29.10 -30.16 -1.71
CA SER A 83 -30.15 -30.10 -0.68
C SER A 83 -29.83 -29.08 0.43
N MET A 84 -29.29 -27.92 0.05
CA MET A 84 -28.90 -26.84 0.96
C MET A 84 -29.57 -25.52 0.53
N ILE A 85 -29.89 -24.67 1.51
CA ILE A 85 -30.33 -23.30 1.27
C ILE A 85 -29.11 -22.41 1.51
N LEU A 86 -28.64 -21.73 0.47
CA LEU A 86 -27.44 -20.91 0.51
C LEU A 86 -27.77 -19.46 0.09
N PRO A 87 -27.08 -18.45 0.64
CA PRO A 87 -27.21 -17.08 0.17
C PRO A 87 -26.70 -16.94 -1.26
N LYS A 88 -27.40 -16.17 -2.11
CA LYS A 88 -27.00 -15.88 -3.51
C LYS A 88 -26.03 -14.71 -3.65
N GLN A 89 -25.78 -14.01 -2.56
CA GLN A 89 -24.96 -12.81 -2.55
C GLN A 89 -24.06 -12.82 -1.32
N GLU A 90 -22.93 -12.15 -1.45
CA GLU A 90 -21.98 -11.88 -0.38
C GLU A 90 -21.73 -10.38 -0.24
N VAL A 91 -21.19 -10.00 0.92
CA VAL A 91 -20.93 -8.60 1.27
C VAL A 91 -19.49 -8.26 0.91
N HIS A 92 -19.30 -7.24 0.09
CA HIS A 92 -17.99 -6.65 -0.23
C HIS A 92 -17.89 -5.26 0.37
N PHE A 93 -16.71 -4.97 0.91
CA PHE A 93 -16.31 -3.65 1.41
C PHE A 93 -15.45 -2.96 0.36
N SER A 94 -15.40 -1.63 0.42
CA SER A 94 -14.55 -0.86 -0.49
C SER A 94 -13.86 0.32 0.17
N VAL A 95 -12.66 0.63 -0.31
CA VAL A 95 -11.87 1.79 0.10
C VAL A 95 -11.31 2.52 -1.10
N ASN A 96 -11.27 3.85 -1.02
CA ASN A 96 -10.60 4.67 -2.01
C ASN A 96 -9.20 5.02 -1.53
N VAL A 97 -8.20 4.77 -2.36
CA VAL A 97 -6.80 5.11 -2.09
C VAL A 97 -6.29 5.99 -3.22
N MET A 98 -5.58 7.07 -2.89
CA MET A 98 -4.93 7.94 -3.87
C MET A 98 -4.04 7.13 -4.81
N PHE A 99 -4.12 7.40 -6.12
CA PHE A 99 -3.45 6.54 -7.11
C PHE A 99 -1.92 6.50 -6.91
N PRO A 100 -1.23 7.64 -6.73
CA PRO A 100 0.21 7.60 -6.49
C PRO A 100 0.59 6.93 -5.16
N GLU A 101 -0.23 7.08 -4.12
CA GLU A 101 -0.07 6.41 -2.82
C GLU A 101 -0.11 4.89 -2.99
N ALA A 102 -1.15 4.36 -3.66
CA ALA A 102 -1.29 2.93 -3.92
C ALA A 102 -0.10 2.39 -4.71
N VAL A 103 0.30 3.08 -5.78
CA VAL A 103 1.46 2.69 -6.62
C VAL A 103 2.75 2.67 -5.80
N PHE A 104 2.98 3.67 -4.94
CA PHE A 104 4.14 3.68 -4.05
C PHE A 104 4.16 2.46 -3.13
N VAL A 105 3.03 2.15 -2.48
CA VAL A 105 2.91 1.00 -1.58
C VAL A 105 3.19 -0.30 -2.32
N ALA A 106 2.56 -0.51 -3.49
CA ALA A 106 2.75 -1.74 -4.26
C ALA A 106 4.19 -1.91 -4.79
N LEU A 107 4.85 -0.81 -5.18
CA LEU A 107 6.24 -0.85 -5.62
C LEU A 107 7.22 -1.10 -4.46
N SER A 108 6.95 -0.55 -3.27
CA SER A 108 7.87 -0.59 -2.13
C SER A 108 7.73 -1.84 -1.26
N ALA A 109 6.57 -2.50 -1.24
CA ALA A 109 6.30 -3.68 -0.41
C ALA A 109 7.37 -4.80 -0.49
N PRO A 110 7.96 -5.14 -1.66
CA PRO A 110 9.01 -6.16 -1.72
C PRO A 110 10.25 -5.90 -0.85
N GLU A 111 10.63 -4.63 -0.65
CA GLU A 111 11.78 -4.28 0.18
C GLU A 111 11.49 -4.45 1.68
N LEU A 112 10.22 -4.27 2.09
CA LEU A 112 9.80 -4.56 3.47
C LEU A 112 10.04 -6.03 3.82
N TYR A 113 9.78 -6.97 2.91
CA TYR A 113 9.91 -8.40 3.20
C TYR A 113 11.32 -8.80 3.61
N VAL A 114 12.34 -8.25 2.94
CA VAL A 114 13.76 -8.51 3.24
C VAL A 114 14.08 -8.10 4.67
N TRP A 115 13.50 -6.99 5.12
CA TRP A 115 13.65 -6.51 6.49
C TRP A 115 12.83 -7.36 7.46
N SER A 116 11.53 -7.54 7.22
CA SER A 116 10.60 -8.25 8.11
C SER A 116 10.97 -9.72 8.34
N CYS A 117 11.58 -10.39 7.36
CA CYS A 117 11.98 -11.79 7.50
C CYS A 117 12.96 -12.03 8.67
N GLN A 118 13.74 -11.01 9.04
CA GLN A 118 14.69 -11.07 10.15
C GLN A 118 13.96 -11.12 11.51
N TYR A 119 12.76 -10.56 11.58
CA TYR A 119 11.95 -10.45 12.81
C TYR A 119 10.92 -11.57 12.95
N TYR A 120 10.54 -12.26 11.86
CA TYR A 120 9.70 -13.46 11.91
C TYR A 120 10.42 -14.72 12.43
N ARG A 121 11.75 -14.70 12.60
CA ARG A 121 12.55 -15.83 13.08
C ARG A 121 13.18 -15.55 14.45
N LYS A 122 12.57 -16.14 15.49
CA LYS A 122 13.21 -16.52 16.76
C LYS A 122 13.80 -15.37 17.59
N ARG A 123 13.02 -14.92 18.57
CA ARG A 123 13.56 -14.52 19.87
C ARG A 123 13.97 -15.79 20.64
N THR A 124 15.11 -15.79 21.33
CA THR A 124 15.47 -16.86 22.29
C THR A 124 14.43 -16.94 23.43
N LYS A 125 14.29 -18.06 24.15
CA LYS A 125 13.37 -18.16 25.32
C LYS A 125 13.46 -16.96 26.29
N ARG A 126 14.69 -16.46 26.52
CA ARG A 126 14.98 -15.29 27.35
C ARG A 126 14.51 -13.95 26.76
N GLN A 127 14.38 -13.89 25.43
CA GLN A 127 13.82 -12.76 24.69
C GLN A 127 12.30 -12.88 24.50
N GLU A 128 11.71 -14.07 24.58
CA GLU A 128 10.25 -14.28 24.64
C GLU A 128 9.69 -13.81 26.00
N GLU A 129 10.38 -14.08 27.10
CA GLU A 129 10.00 -13.63 28.46
C GLU A 129 10.03 -12.11 28.64
N ASN A 130 10.79 -11.40 27.80
CA ASN A 130 10.88 -9.92 27.79
C ASN A 130 10.28 -9.33 26.51
N ALA A 131 9.53 -10.10 25.71
CA ALA A 131 9.00 -9.63 24.45
C ALA A 131 7.69 -8.86 24.65
N ALA A 132 7.65 -7.64 24.12
CA ALA A 132 6.41 -6.90 23.94
C ALA A 132 5.44 -7.57 22.93
N PHE A 133 5.88 -8.56 22.14
CA PHE A 133 5.13 -9.12 21.01
C PHE A 133 5.24 -10.66 20.86
N PRO A 134 4.18 -11.33 20.37
CA PRO A 134 4.17 -12.78 20.17
C PRO A 134 5.08 -13.24 19.02
N THR A 135 5.70 -14.41 19.18
CA THR A 135 6.55 -15.03 18.16
C THR A 135 5.70 -15.74 17.09
N HIS A 136 5.83 -15.31 15.83
CA HIS A 136 5.11 -15.92 14.71
C HIS A 136 5.93 -17.02 14.05
N LYS A 137 5.27 -18.07 13.54
CA LYS A 137 5.93 -19.11 12.74
C LYS A 137 6.40 -18.53 11.41
N TYR A 138 7.54 -19.00 10.89
CA TYR A 138 8.02 -18.59 9.56
C TYR A 138 7.06 -18.95 8.42
N SER A 139 6.19 -19.96 8.59
CA SER A 139 5.09 -20.23 7.65
C SER A 139 4.12 -19.05 7.53
N SER A 140 3.92 -18.29 8.60
CA SER A 140 3.08 -17.08 8.61
C SER A 140 3.75 -15.97 7.80
N TYR A 141 5.08 -15.82 7.87
CA TYR A 141 5.82 -14.88 7.00
C TYR A 141 5.55 -15.15 5.51
N ILE A 142 5.61 -16.42 5.10
CA ILE A 142 5.37 -16.81 3.70
C ILE A 142 3.94 -16.45 3.28
N ARG A 143 2.96 -16.71 4.16
CA ARG A 143 1.55 -16.37 3.92
C ARG A 143 1.35 -14.86 3.85
N ASP A 144 1.85 -14.13 4.83
CA ASP A 144 1.71 -12.67 4.94
C ASP A 144 2.35 -11.98 3.74
N LYS A 145 3.49 -12.49 3.27
CA LYS A 145 4.11 -12.03 2.03
C LYS A 145 3.18 -12.22 0.83
N ALA A 146 2.60 -13.41 0.67
CA ALA A 146 1.72 -13.71 -0.46
C ALA A 146 0.45 -12.83 -0.46
N ILE A 147 -0.08 -12.53 0.73
CA ILE A 147 -1.24 -11.64 0.90
C ILE A 147 -0.89 -10.21 0.45
N ILE A 148 0.23 -9.65 0.90
CA ILE A 148 0.67 -8.31 0.50
C ILE A 148 1.08 -8.26 -0.99
N ASP A 149 1.66 -9.35 -1.52
CA ASP A 149 1.93 -9.48 -2.95
C ASP A 149 0.64 -9.50 -3.78
N THR A 150 -0.45 -10.09 -3.27
CA THR A 150 -1.77 -10.09 -3.92
C THR A 150 -2.34 -8.67 -3.97
N LEU A 151 -2.28 -7.92 -2.87
CA LEU A 151 -2.65 -6.50 -2.85
C LEU A 151 -1.82 -5.70 -3.87
N SER A 152 -0.50 -5.90 -3.86
CA SER A 152 0.42 -5.21 -4.78
C SER A 152 0.11 -5.54 -6.24
N ALA A 153 -0.19 -6.80 -6.54
CA ALA A 153 -0.53 -7.25 -7.89
C ALA A 153 -1.82 -6.60 -8.40
N VAL A 154 -2.86 -6.52 -7.56
CA VAL A 154 -4.13 -5.86 -7.91
C VAL A 154 -3.93 -4.37 -8.18
N ILE A 155 -3.15 -3.68 -7.35
CA ILE A 155 -2.81 -2.26 -7.55
C ILE A 155 -2.02 -2.06 -8.87
N LEU A 156 -0.99 -2.88 -9.10
CA LEU A 156 -0.14 -2.76 -10.28
C LEU A 156 -0.87 -3.18 -11.57
N GLY A 157 -1.78 -4.15 -11.49
CA GLY A 157 -2.68 -4.51 -12.58
C GLY A 157 -3.59 -3.34 -12.95
N THR A 158 -4.19 -2.69 -11.95
CA THR A 158 -4.99 -1.48 -12.14
C THR A 158 -4.17 -0.34 -12.76
N LEU A 159 -2.89 -0.18 -12.35
CA LEU A 159 -1.98 0.76 -12.99
C LEU A 159 -1.78 0.42 -14.48
N ALA A 160 -1.56 -0.85 -14.81
CA ALA A 160 -1.35 -1.32 -16.18
C ALA A 160 -2.55 -1.02 -17.08
N GLU A 161 -3.78 -1.23 -16.60
CA GLU A 161 -5.01 -0.88 -17.32
C GLU A 161 -5.05 0.62 -17.70
N VAL A 162 -4.55 1.48 -16.81
CA VAL A 162 -4.55 2.94 -17.01
C VAL A 162 -3.43 3.37 -17.96
N ILE A 163 -2.18 2.97 -17.70
CA ILE A 163 -1.01 3.49 -18.42
C ILE A 163 -0.61 2.64 -19.65
N GLY A 164 -1.12 1.43 -19.76
CA GLY A 164 -0.82 0.43 -20.79
C GLY A 164 0.31 -0.53 -20.39
N ASP A 165 0.21 -1.78 -20.86
CA ASP A 165 1.17 -2.86 -20.57
C ASP A 165 2.60 -2.52 -21.01
N ASP A 166 2.78 -1.89 -22.16
CA ASP A 166 4.11 -1.46 -22.63
C ASP A 166 4.80 -0.51 -21.63
N GLU A 167 4.03 0.34 -20.93
CA GLU A 167 4.57 1.29 -19.98
C GLU A 167 4.87 0.65 -18.62
N ILE A 168 4.07 -0.33 -18.19
CA ILE A 168 4.39 -1.09 -16.97
C ILE A 168 5.62 -1.99 -17.18
N GLU A 169 5.77 -2.59 -18.36
CA GLU A 169 6.96 -3.38 -18.70
C GLU A 169 8.23 -2.51 -18.65
N LYS A 170 8.19 -1.31 -19.24
CA LYS A 170 9.30 -0.34 -19.16
C LYS A 170 9.61 0.04 -17.72
N LEU A 171 8.60 0.24 -16.88
CA LEU A 171 8.77 0.56 -15.46
C LEU A 171 9.54 -0.55 -14.72
N PHE A 172 9.14 -1.81 -14.92
CA PHE A 172 9.79 -2.96 -14.28
C PHE A 172 11.19 -3.26 -14.85
N LYS A 173 11.43 -2.99 -16.14
CA LYS A 173 12.79 -3.02 -16.70
C LYS A 173 13.71 -2.02 -16.00
N ILE A 174 13.26 -0.77 -15.83
CA ILE A 174 14.04 0.27 -15.12
C ILE A 174 14.33 -0.17 -13.68
N ARG A 175 13.33 -0.74 -12.99
CA ARG A 175 13.49 -1.24 -11.63
C ARG A 175 14.47 -2.40 -11.56
N GLY A 176 14.32 -3.41 -12.42
CA GLY A 176 15.13 -4.64 -12.41
C GLY A 176 16.62 -4.42 -12.71
N HIS A 177 16.98 -3.32 -13.37
CA HIS A 177 18.38 -2.94 -13.59
C HIS A 177 19.06 -2.31 -12.36
N ARG A 178 18.34 -2.12 -11.26
CA ARG A 178 18.88 -1.54 -10.03
C ARG A 178 19.13 -2.63 -9.00
N TYR A 179 20.33 -2.61 -8.44
CA TYR A 179 20.76 -3.51 -7.36
C TYR A 179 20.63 -2.88 -5.97
N GLU A 180 20.12 -1.64 -5.90
CA GLU A 180 20.01 -0.86 -4.67
C GLU A 180 18.59 -0.92 -4.12
N ASP A 181 18.47 -0.90 -2.79
CA ASP A 181 17.21 -0.73 -2.09
C ASP A 181 16.68 0.70 -2.33
N LEU A 182 15.66 0.81 -3.18
CA LEU A 182 15.15 2.09 -3.67
C LEU A 182 14.27 2.82 -2.66
N PHE A 183 13.59 2.07 -1.81
CA PHE A 183 12.53 2.56 -0.92
C PHE A 183 12.94 2.55 0.55
N LEU A 184 14.13 2.02 0.89
CA LEU A 184 14.71 2.23 2.21
C LEU A 184 15.09 3.70 2.44
N ASN A 185 14.78 4.21 3.62
CA ASN A 185 14.94 5.63 4.02
C ASN A 185 14.28 6.60 3.02
N TYR A 186 13.11 6.27 2.48
CA TYR A 186 12.47 7.07 1.45
C TYR A 186 11.76 8.30 2.04
N ALA A 187 12.05 9.51 1.54
CA ALA A 187 11.32 10.70 1.97
C ALA A 187 9.82 10.64 1.61
N THR A 188 8.98 10.26 2.58
CA THR A 188 7.53 10.09 2.43
C THR A 188 6.84 11.39 2.02
N GLN A 189 7.39 12.54 2.39
CA GLN A 189 6.94 13.87 1.96
C GLN A 189 6.93 14.02 0.43
N TYR A 190 7.75 13.23 -0.28
CA TYR A 190 7.76 13.23 -1.73
C TYR A 190 6.54 12.50 -2.31
N VAL A 191 6.06 11.46 -1.63
CA VAL A 191 4.81 10.78 -1.99
C VAL A 191 3.65 11.77 -1.82
N ASP A 192 3.64 12.55 -0.73
CA ASP A 192 2.63 13.60 -0.54
C ASP A 192 2.69 14.68 -1.61
N LYS A 193 3.91 15.12 -1.96
CA LYS A 193 4.12 16.04 -3.08
C LYS A 193 3.56 15.48 -4.38
N CYS A 194 3.80 14.20 -4.69
CA CYS A 194 3.25 13.53 -5.87
C CYS A 194 1.72 13.42 -5.81
N ASN A 195 1.13 13.08 -4.67
CA ASN A 195 -0.33 13.03 -4.48
C ASN A 195 -0.97 14.40 -4.74
N ILE A 196 -0.44 15.47 -4.14
CA ILE A 196 -0.96 16.83 -4.30
C ILE A 196 -0.77 17.33 -5.74
N GLU A 197 0.38 17.05 -6.35
CA GLU A 197 0.66 17.37 -7.75
C GLU A 197 -0.31 16.64 -8.70
N TYR A 198 -0.66 15.40 -8.37
CA TYR A 198 -1.61 14.60 -9.13
C TYR A 198 -3.04 15.11 -9.01
N LEU A 199 -3.49 15.44 -7.78
CA LEU A 199 -4.82 16.01 -7.53
C LEU A 199 -5.07 17.29 -8.32
N LYS A 200 -4.05 18.16 -8.40
CA LYS A 200 -4.10 19.42 -9.17
C LYS A 200 -4.03 19.22 -10.68
N THR A 201 -3.77 18.00 -11.15
CA THR A 201 -3.69 17.71 -12.58
C THR A 201 -5.09 17.58 -13.17
N ALA A 202 -5.33 18.28 -14.27
CA ALA A 202 -6.59 18.21 -15.01
C ALA A 202 -6.89 16.78 -15.48
N PRO A 203 -8.16 16.33 -15.44
CA PRO A 203 -8.54 14.93 -15.70
C PRO A 203 -7.91 14.31 -16.95
N GLU A 204 -7.91 15.05 -18.06
CA GLU A 204 -7.39 14.60 -19.35
C GLU A 204 -5.87 14.35 -19.37
N LYS A 205 -5.13 14.91 -18.41
CA LYS A 205 -3.66 14.75 -18.27
C LYS A 205 -3.28 13.74 -17.18
N ARG A 206 -4.24 13.22 -16.41
CA ARG A 206 -3.98 12.35 -15.26
C ARG A 206 -3.26 11.06 -15.67
N LYS A 207 -3.68 10.39 -16.74
CA LYS A 207 -3.00 9.19 -17.25
C LYS A 207 -1.50 9.41 -17.49
N ASP A 208 -1.14 10.44 -18.24
CA ASP A 208 0.26 10.76 -18.54
C ASP A 208 1.03 11.16 -17.28
N LYS A 209 0.37 11.88 -16.37
CA LYS A 209 0.94 12.31 -15.10
C LYS A 209 1.24 11.13 -14.18
N LEU A 210 0.29 10.20 -14.06
CA LEU A 210 0.43 9.00 -13.25
C LEU A 210 1.59 8.14 -13.73
N ARG A 211 1.67 7.92 -15.04
CA ARG A 211 2.82 7.24 -15.67
C ARG A 211 4.15 7.90 -15.30
N ASN A 212 4.21 9.23 -15.35
CA ASN A 212 5.41 9.98 -14.98
C ASN A 212 5.74 9.81 -13.48
N ILE A 213 4.74 9.88 -12.60
CA ILE A 213 4.92 9.70 -11.16
C ILE A 213 5.42 8.30 -10.82
N ALA A 214 4.82 7.25 -11.40
CA ALA A 214 5.27 5.88 -11.22
C ALA A 214 6.75 5.71 -11.62
N LYS A 215 7.15 6.29 -12.77
CA LYS A 215 8.56 6.34 -13.19
C LYS A 215 9.44 7.08 -12.19
N ARG A 216 8.98 8.21 -11.63
CA ARG A 216 9.74 8.98 -10.61
C ARG A 216 9.96 8.23 -9.30
N PHE A 217 9.12 7.26 -8.97
CA PHE A 217 9.34 6.40 -7.79
C PHE A 217 10.48 5.41 -8.02
N VAL A 218 10.51 4.72 -9.17
CA VAL A 218 11.58 3.77 -9.50
C VAL A 218 12.86 4.44 -10.02
N GLN A 219 12.76 5.66 -10.52
CA GLN A 219 13.86 6.50 -10.97
C GLN A 219 13.77 7.85 -10.30
N GLN A 220 14.29 7.92 -9.08
CA GLN A 220 14.30 9.12 -8.25
C GLN A 220 14.97 10.30 -9.00
N PRO A 221 14.22 11.37 -9.34
CA PRO A 221 14.77 12.53 -10.02
C PRO A 221 15.56 13.42 -9.06
N ASP A 222 16.32 14.38 -9.59
CA ASP A 222 17.07 15.33 -8.77
C ASP A 222 16.17 16.14 -7.83
N ALA A 223 14.93 16.40 -8.24
CA ALA A 223 13.92 17.04 -7.38
C ALA A 223 13.62 16.23 -6.10
N TYR A 224 13.64 14.88 -6.17
CA TYR A 224 13.53 14.04 -4.98
C TYR A 224 14.81 14.12 -4.14
N LYS A 225 15.97 13.94 -4.78
CA LYS A 225 17.26 13.88 -4.09
C LYS A 225 17.57 15.18 -3.35
N ASN A 226 17.30 16.32 -3.98
CA ASN A 226 17.49 17.64 -3.36
C ASN A 226 16.54 17.82 -2.17
N MET A 227 15.26 17.47 -2.33
CA MET A 227 14.29 17.55 -1.23
C MET A 227 14.68 16.65 -0.05
N LYS A 228 15.13 15.41 -0.31
CA LYS A 228 15.63 14.50 0.73
C LYS A 228 16.85 15.10 1.46
N ARG A 229 17.81 15.66 0.73
CA ARG A 229 18.98 16.34 1.33
C ARG A 229 18.60 17.53 2.20
N ASP A 230 17.64 18.34 1.76
CA ASP A 230 17.16 19.49 2.53
C ASP A 230 16.43 19.05 3.82
N LEU A 231 15.65 17.98 3.73
CA LEU A 231 14.99 17.35 4.89
C LEU A 231 16.02 16.78 5.87
N GLU A 232 17.00 16.01 5.39
CA GLU A 232 18.09 15.46 6.23
C GLU A 232 18.91 16.58 6.90
N TYR A 233 19.21 17.66 6.18
CA TYR A 233 19.88 18.82 6.74
C TYR A 233 19.06 19.46 7.87
N SER A 234 17.76 19.68 7.62
CA SER A 234 16.85 20.27 8.60
C SER A 234 16.68 19.37 9.83
N ALA A 235 16.52 18.07 9.62
CA ALA A 235 16.38 17.06 10.67
C ALA A 235 17.59 17.07 11.60
N LYS A 236 18.80 17.19 11.03
CA LYS A 236 20.04 17.36 11.78
C LYS A 236 20.07 18.66 12.61
N GLN A 237 19.53 19.77 12.09
CA GLN A 237 19.47 21.03 12.84
C GLN A 237 18.50 20.93 14.04
N TYR A 238 17.39 20.22 13.86
CA TYR A 238 16.35 20.06 14.89
C TYR A 238 16.58 18.86 15.82
N GLY A 239 17.53 17.97 15.51
CA GLY A 239 17.81 16.78 16.31
C GLY A 239 16.69 15.74 16.28
N CYS A 240 16.00 15.61 15.15
CA CYS A 240 14.90 14.65 14.94
C CYS A 240 15.14 13.83 13.67
N SER A 241 14.29 12.83 13.42
CA SER A 241 14.27 12.14 12.14
C SER A 241 13.64 13.02 11.06
N PHE A 242 14.12 12.91 9.82
CA PHE A 242 13.52 13.66 8.72
C PHE A 242 12.08 13.21 8.40
N HIS A 243 11.68 12.03 8.88
CA HIS A 243 10.30 11.55 8.80
C HIS A 243 9.33 12.32 9.69
N GLU A 244 9.82 12.97 10.74
CA GLU A 244 9.02 13.82 11.65
C GLU A 244 8.79 15.22 11.08
N LEU A 245 9.56 15.62 10.06
CA LEU A 245 9.46 16.94 9.46
C LEU A 245 8.21 17.07 8.59
N HIS A 246 7.44 18.13 8.81
CA HIS A 246 6.26 18.48 8.04
C HIS A 246 6.49 19.74 7.20
N ASP A 247 6.16 19.69 5.91
CA ASP A 247 6.10 20.88 5.06
C ASP A 247 4.67 21.47 5.09
N PRO A 248 4.45 22.62 5.75
CA PRO A 248 3.12 23.23 5.85
C PRO A 248 2.54 23.69 4.51
N LYS A 249 3.34 23.68 3.43
CA LYS A 249 2.88 23.97 2.06
C LYS A 249 2.25 22.75 1.38
N LEU A 250 2.51 21.54 1.88
CA LEU A 250 1.92 20.30 1.38
C LEU A 250 0.55 20.07 2.04
N LYS A 251 -0.45 20.80 1.57
CA LYS A 251 -1.84 20.66 2.02
C LYS A 251 -2.66 19.87 1.01
N TYR A 252 -3.27 18.80 1.48
CA TYR A 252 -4.34 18.11 0.76
C TYR A 252 -5.63 18.95 0.79
N PRO A 253 -6.49 18.84 -0.24
CA PRO A 253 -7.82 19.42 -0.18
C PRO A 253 -8.64 18.75 0.93
N GLU A 254 -9.63 19.45 1.48
CA GLU A 254 -10.53 18.91 2.52
C GLU A 254 -11.41 17.79 1.96
N GLU A 255 -11.83 17.93 0.70
CA GLU A 255 -12.64 16.95 -0.01
C GLU A 255 -11.90 16.50 -1.29
N ILE A 256 -12.00 15.20 -1.57
CA ILE A 256 -11.45 14.59 -2.79
C ILE A 256 -12.61 14.09 -3.63
N GLU A 257 -12.74 14.66 -4.83
CA GLU A 257 -13.63 14.13 -5.87
C GLU A 257 -12.94 12.93 -6.53
N TRP A 258 -13.34 11.73 -6.10
CA TRP A 258 -12.72 10.46 -6.50
C TRP A 258 -12.91 10.14 -7.98
#